data_AF-A0A357I9N2-F1
#
_entry.id   AF-A0A357I9N2-F1
#
_cell.length_a   1.000
_cell.length_b   1.000
_cell.length_c   1.000
_cell.angle_alpha   90.00
_cell.angle_beta   90.00
_cell.angle_gamma   90.00
#
_symmetry.space_group_name_H-M   'P 1'
#
loop_
_entity.id
_entity.type
_entity.pdbx_description
1 polymer ?
#
loop_
_entity_poly.entity_id
_entity_poly.type
_entity_poly.pdbx_seq_one_letter_code
_entity_poly.pdbx_strand_id
1 'polypeptide(L)'
;RTAEATALRLMLTERLKDSDTPVIILGDLNDSQHSNTLNILTGQPNYLLSGLSRGGSDVDLYSVSTLQEYRSMRDVYYTHVFKNTRESLDHILVSEQFYDNSRKRLWAFKGMYIRNDHLNTDNHKEMGSTDHGIVRATFEYRPA
;
A
#
# COMPACT_ATOMS: atom_id res chain seq x y z
N ARG A 1 -9.61 13.84 8.36
CA ARG A 1 -9.34 12.77 7.37
C ARG A 1 -9.34 13.27 5.93
N THR A 2 -10.47 13.58 5.27
CA THR A 2 -10.46 14.01 3.85
C THR A 2 -9.57 15.23 3.58
N ALA A 3 -9.62 16.27 4.42
CA ALA A 3 -8.76 17.45 4.26
C ALA A 3 -7.26 17.14 4.40
N GLU A 4 -6.89 16.27 5.35
CA GLU A 4 -5.50 15.82 5.55
C GLU A 4 -5.03 14.97 4.37
N ALA A 5 -5.89 14.09 3.86
CA ALA A 5 -5.62 13.27 2.68
C ALA A 5 -5.42 14.14 1.43
N THR A 6 -6.25 15.18 1.24
CA THR A 6 -6.08 16.14 0.16
C THR A 6 -4.79 16.95 0.32
N ALA A 7 -4.46 17.41 1.52
CA ALA A 7 -3.22 18.15 1.77
C ALA A 7 -1.99 17.27 1.48
N LEU A 8 -1.98 16.03 1.96
CA LEU A 8 -0.93 15.07 1.67
C LEU A 8 -0.84 14.77 0.17
N ARG A 9 -1.98 14.62 -0.52
CA ARG A 9 -2.02 14.42 -1.97
C ARG A 9 -1.39 15.59 -2.73
N LEU A 10 -1.63 16.83 -2.32
CA LEU A 10 -1.01 18.00 -2.95
C LEU A 10 0.52 17.97 -2.80
N MET A 11 1.01 17.71 -1.58
CA MET A 11 2.45 17.59 -1.31
C MET A 11 3.11 16.46 -2.12
N LEU A 12 2.41 15.32 -2.26
CA LEU A 12 2.89 14.19 -3.05
C LEU A 12 2.92 14.53 -4.54
N THR A 13 1.88 15.19 -5.04
CA THR A 13 1.79 15.62 -6.44
C THR A 13 2.95 16.55 -6.78
N GLU A 14 3.28 17.51 -5.92
CA GLU A 14 4.43 18.42 -6.11
C GLU A 14 5.76 17.67 -6.17
N ARG A 15 5.90 16.56 -5.43
CA ARG A 15 7.14 15.79 -5.37
C ARG A 15 7.31 14.79 -6.52
N LEU A 16 6.19 14.27 -7.01
CA LEU A 16 6.09 13.19 -7.98
C LEU A 16 5.99 13.69 -9.43
N LYS A 17 5.25 14.79 -9.64
CA LYS A 17 5.04 15.34 -10.97
C LYS A 17 6.38 15.71 -11.62
N ASP A 18 6.55 15.31 -12.88
CA ASP A 18 7.76 15.55 -13.67
C ASP A 18 9.07 15.09 -12.99
N SER A 19 8.98 14.07 -12.13
CA SER A 19 10.09 13.57 -11.30
C SER A 19 10.18 12.05 -11.35
N ASP A 20 11.42 11.53 -11.36
CA ASP A 20 11.69 10.09 -11.27
C ASP A 20 12.06 9.66 -9.83
N THR A 21 11.78 10.53 -8.85
CA THR A 21 12.08 10.24 -7.45
C THR A 21 11.17 9.12 -6.93
N PRO A 22 11.72 7.98 -6.47
CA PRO A 22 10.92 6.94 -5.85
C PRO A 22 10.33 7.43 -4.52
N VAL A 23 9.02 7.26 -4.32
CA VAL A 23 8.33 7.63 -3.09
C VAL A 23 7.62 6.41 -2.51
N ILE A 24 7.73 6.26 -1.19
CA ILE A 24 6.98 5.28 -0.39
C ILE A 24 6.26 6.04 0.71
N ILE A 25 4.99 5.72 0.91
CA ILE A 25 4.18 6.23 2.02
C ILE A 25 3.81 5.02 2.90
N LEU A 26 4.05 5.18 4.20
CA LEU A 26 3.71 4.20 5.22
C LEU A 26 2.78 4.89 6.21
N GLY A 27 1.66 4.25 6.53
CA GLY A 27 0.81 4.77 7.59
C GLY A 27 -0.48 4.01 7.82
N ASP A 28 -1.03 4.23 9.01
CA ASP A 28 -2.38 3.87 9.37
C ASP A 28 -3.35 4.94 8.83
N LEU A 29 -4.07 4.60 7.77
CA LEU A 29 -5.07 5.49 7.17
C LEU A 29 -6.43 5.38 7.90
N ASN A 30 -6.58 4.40 8.81
CA ASN A 30 -7.82 3.96 9.46
C ASN A 30 -8.98 3.79 8.47
N ASP A 31 -8.68 3.28 7.30
CA ASP A 31 -9.60 3.24 6.20
C ASP A 31 -9.32 1.99 5.36
N SER A 32 -10.36 1.32 4.89
CA SER A 32 -10.21 0.11 4.07
C SER A 32 -9.66 0.43 2.67
N GLN A 33 -9.24 -0.61 1.94
CA GLN A 33 -8.74 -0.52 0.57
C GLN A 33 -9.70 0.15 -0.43
N HIS A 34 -11.00 0.26 -0.11
CA HIS A 34 -12.01 0.89 -0.96
C HIS A 34 -12.53 2.22 -0.42
N SER A 35 -11.85 2.80 0.58
CA SER A 35 -12.27 4.07 1.17
C SER A 35 -12.05 5.26 0.23
N ASN A 36 -12.87 6.29 0.40
CA ASN A 36 -12.72 7.56 -0.30
C ASN A 36 -11.37 8.24 0.00
N THR A 37 -10.87 8.10 1.22
CA THR A 37 -9.57 8.64 1.65
C THR A 37 -8.43 8.02 0.84
N LEU A 38 -8.44 6.69 0.67
CA LEU A 38 -7.42 6.00 -0.12
C LEU A 38 -7.52 6.36 -1.60
N ASN A 39 -8.73 6.50 -2.13
CA ASN A 39 -8.95 6.94 -3.52
C ASN A 39 -8.36 8.33 -3.78
N ILE A 40 -8.52 9.27 -2.84
CA ILE A 40 -7.93 10.61 -2.94
C ILE A 40 -6.41 10.54 -2.93
N LEU A 41 -5.82 9.75 -2.02
CA LEU A 41 -4.36 9.63 -1.91
C LEU A 41 -3.73 8.97 -3.13
N THR A 42 -4.35 7.90 -3.63
CA THR A 42 -3.80 7.09 -4.71
C THR A 42 -3.91 7.77 -6.08
N GLY A 43 -4.87 8.67 -6.27
CA GLY A 43 -5.20 9.20 -7.60
C GLY A 43 -5.96 8.20 -8.47
N GLN A 44 -6.37 7.06 -7.90
CA GLN A 44 -7.06 5.97 -8.59
C GLN A 44 -6.26 5.42 -9.78
N PRO A 45 -5.06 4.85 -9.54
CA PRO A 45 -4.20 4.36 -10.60
C PRO A 45 -4.89 3.29 -11.44
N ASN A 46 -4.59 3.32 -12.74
CA ASN A 46 -4.88 2.20 -13.61
C ASN A 46 -3.87 1.08 -13.38
N TYR A 47 -4.29 0.01 -12.72
CA TYR A 47 -3.50 -1.21 -12.61
C TYR A 47 -3.57 -2.01 -13.91
N LEU A 48 -2.47 -2.03 -14.66
CA LEU A 48 -2.29 -2.82 -15.86
C LEU A 48 -2.15 -4.30 -15.49
N LEU A 49 -3.04 -5.14 -16.02
CA LEU A 49 -3.08 -6.59 -15.75
C LEU A 49 -2.42 -7.43 -16.85
N SER A 50 -2.24 -6.85 -18.04
CA SER A 50 -1.62 -7.53 -19.18
C SER A 50 -0.11 -7.33 -19.16
N GLY A 51 0.65 -8.42 -19.22
CA GLY A 51 2.12 -8.36 -19.32
C GLY A 51 2.66 -7.73 -20.61
N LEU A 52 1.77 -7.41 -21.57
CA LEU A 52 2.11 -6.68 -22.79
C LEU A 52 1.93 -5.16 -22.66
N SER A 53 1.22 -4.71 -21.63
CA SER A 53 0.93 -3.28 -21.41
C SER A 53 1.88 -2.71 -20.37
N ARG A 54 2.78 -1.82 -20.79
CA ARG A 54 3.64 -1.03 -19.90
C ARG A 54 3.13 0.41 -19.78
N GLY A 55 2.98 0.88 -18.55
CA GLY A 55 2.51 2.22 -18.23
C GLY A 55 2.56 2.47 -16.72
N GLY A 56 2.60 3.74 -16.36
CA GLY A 56 2.62 4.25 -15.01
C GLY A 56 2.18 5.71 -15.08
N SER A 57 1.51 6.18 -14.04
CA SER A 57 1.24 7.60 -13.87
C SER A 57 2.34 8.17 -12.98
N ASP A 58 2.85 9.35 -13.34
CA ASP A 58 3.86 10.04 -12.57
C ASP A 58 3.34 10.43 -11.19
N VAL A 59 2.05 10.79 -11.09
CA VAL A 59 1.42 11.26 -9.85
C VAL A 59 0.59 10.21 -9.11
N ASP A 60 0.45 8.99 -9.63
CA ASP A 60 -0.36 7.97 -8.95
C ASP A 60 0.46 7.15 -7.95
N LEU A 61 -0.25 6.62 -6.97
CA LEU A 61 0.33 5.75 -5.94
C LEU A 61 -0.38 4.42 -5.91
N TYR A 62 0.41 3.35 -5.94
CA TYR A 62 -0.02 1.98 -6.01
C TYR A 62 -0.01 1.36 -4.62
N SER A 63 -1.10 0.71 -4.23
CA SER A 63 -1.17 0.01 -2.95
C SER A 63 -0.46 -1.33 -3.03
N VAL A 64 0.47 -1.58 -2.10
CA VAL A 64 1.18 -2.86 -2.04
C VAL A 64 0.24 -4.03 -1.79
N SER A 65 -0.83 -3.84 -1.03
CA SER A 65 -1.82 -4.89 -0.80
C SER A 65 -2.54 -5.28 -2.10
N THR A 66 -2.88 -4.31 -2.94
CA THR A 66 -3.42 -4.57 -4.29
C THR A 66 -2.38 -5.24 -5.20
N LEU A 67 -1.11 -4.86 -5.14
CA LEU A 67 -0.04 -5.56 -5.88
C LEU A 67 0.11 -7.02 -5.43
N GLN A 68 -0.04 -7.29 -4.13
CA GLN A 68 -0.02 -8.65 -3.58
C GLN A 68 -1.21 -9.47 -4.06
N GLU A 69 -2.43 -8.91 -4.04
CA GLU A 69 -3.66 -9.57 -4.51
C GLU A 69 -3.55 -10.02 -5.97
N TYR A 70 -2.96 -9.19 -6.85
CA TYR A 70 -2.73 -9.57 -8.25
C TYR A 70 -1.72 -10.70 -8.42
N ARG A 71 -0.84 -10.94 -7.44
CA ARG A 71 0.12 -12.04 -7.46
C ARG A 71 -0.40 -13.31 -6.78
N SER A 72 -1.23 -13.16 -5.74
CA SER A 72 -1.80 -14.28 -4.99
C SER A 72 -3.08 -13.83 -4.26
N MET A 73 -4.22 -14.41 -4.64
CA MET A 73 -5.51 -14.21 -3.97
C MET A 73 -5.67 -15.03 -2.68
N ARG A 74 -4.60 -15.64 -2.15
CA ARG A 74 -4.70 -16.64 -1.07
C ARG A 74 -4.65 -16.08 0.34
N ASP A 75 -4.27 -14.83 0.54
CA ASP A 75 -3.99 -14.30 1.88
C ASP A 75 -5.15 -13.44 2.41
N VAL A 76 -5.68 -13.80 3.58
CA VAL A 76 -6.68 -13.00 4.30
C VAL A 76 -5.98 -11.79 4.92
N TYR A 77 -6.31 -10.60 4.44
CA TYR A 77 -5.64 -9.34 4.79
C TYR A 77 -6.32 -8.62 5.96
N TYR A 78 -5.68 -8.54 7.12
CA TYR A 78 -6.11 -7.67 8.21
C TYR A 78 -4.95 -7.23 9.11
N THR A 79 -5.01 -5.99 9.55
CA THR A 79 -4.04 -5.37 10.45
C THR A 79 -4.66 -4.99 11.78
N HIS A 80 -5.99 -5.02 11.91
CA HIS A 80 -6.67 -4.69 13.16
C HIS A 80 -7.88 -5.61 13.38
N VAL A 81 -8.20 -5.91 14.65
CA VAL A 81 -9.38 -6.71 15.03
C VAL A 81 -10.23 -5.92 16.03
N PHE A 82 -11.45 -5.57 15.64
CA PHE A 82 -12.40 -4.85 16.49
C PHE A 82 -13.74 -5.58 16.55
N LYS A 83 -14.18 -5.97 17.75
CA LYS A 83 -15.47 -6.68 17.98
C LYS A 83 -15.66 -7.89 17.04
N ASN A 84 -14.62 -8.70 16.86
CA ASN A 84 -14.55 -9.84 15.92
C ASN A 84 -14.59 -9.48 14.43
N THR A 85 -14.61 -8.20 14.06
CA THR A 85 -14.41 -7.72 12.69
C THR A 85 -12.91 -7.54 12.42
N ARG A 86 -12.45 -8.06 11.29
CA ARG A 86 -11.07 -7.95 10.82
C ARG A 86 -10.97 -6.85 9.77
N GLU A 87 -10.12 -5.87 10.01
CA GLU A 87 -9.99 -4.69 9.16
C GLU A 87 -8.54 -4.52 8.72
N SER A 88 -8.35 -3.98 7.51
CA SER A 88 -7.05 -3.51 7.06
C SER A 88 -7.01 -1.99 7.09
N LEU A 89 -6.29 -1.44 8.06
CA LEU A 89 -6.19 -0.01 8.30
C LEU A 89 -4.82 0.56 7.89
N ASP A 90 -3.79 -0.28 7.91
CA ASP A 90 -2.42 0.09 7.58
C ASP A 90 -2.13 -0.15 6.10
N HIS A 91 -1.54 0.82 5.43
CA HIS A 91 -1.24 0.75 4.01
C HIS A 91 0.20 1.14 3.72
N ILE A 92 0.76 0.48 2.71
CA ILE A 92 2.01 0.87 2.06
C ILE A 92 1.63 1.29 0.65
N LEU A 93 1.83 2.58 0.33
CA LEU A 93 1.64 3.12 -1.00
C LEU A 93 3.00 3.41 -1.64
N VAL A 94 3.13 3.13 -2.93
CA VAL A 94 4.40 3.31 -3.65
C VAL A 94 4.19 4.01 -4.99
N SER A 95 5.17 4.82 -5.41
CA SER A 95 5.16 5.47 -6.72
C SER A 95 5.40 4.50 -7.87
N GLU A 96 5.27 4.96 -9.11
CA GLU A 96 5.44 4.12 -10.30
C GLU A 96 6.83 3.44 -10.40
N GLN A 97 7.86 3.98 -9.75
CA GLN A 97 9.21 3.38 -9.71
C GLN A 97 9.23 2.01 -8.99
N PHE A 98 8.18 1.68 -8.23
CA PHE A 98 7.99 0.38 -7.58
C PHE A 98 6.90 -0.46 -8.25
N TYR A 99 6.24 0.06 -9.28
CA TYR A 99 5.15 -0.61 -9.98
C TYR A 99 5.69 -1.52 -11.09
N ASP A 100 5.39 -2.83 -11.01
CA ASP A 100 5.98 -3.85 -11.89
C ASP A 100 5.81 -3.57 -13.40
N ASN A 101 4.69 -2.95 -13.79
CA ASN A 101 4.39 -2.63 -15.19
C ASN A 101 4.76 -1.19 -15.59
N SER A 102 5.35 -0.39 -14.70
CA SER A 102 5.85 0.95 -15.07
C SER A 102 7.05 0.86 -15.99
N ARG A 103 7.13 1.81 -16.94
CA ARG A 103 8.30 2.02 -17.79
C ARG A 103 9.49 2.61 -17.02
N LYS A 104 9.22 3.24 -15.88
CA LYS A 104 10.22 3.86 -15.00
C LYS A 104 10.51 3.02 -13.76
N ARG A 105 10.12 1.74 -13.76
CA ARG A 105 10.37 0.85 -12.63
C ARG A 105 11.87 0.72 -12.36
N LEU A 106 12.23 0.95 -11.11
CA LEU A 106 13.56 0.73 -10.55
C LEU A 106 13.58 -0.48 -9.61
N TRP A 107 12.45 -0.73 -8.94
CA TRP A 107 12.31 -1.72 -7.90
C TRP A 107 11.20 -2.70 -8.26
N ALA A 108 11.50 -4.00 -8.36
CA ALA A 108 10.49 -5.03 -8.57
C ALA A 108 9.83 -5.40 -7.25
N PHE A 109 8.52 -5.57 -7.25
CA PHE A 109 7.80 -6.02 -6.07
C PHE A 109 8.08 -7.51 -5.83
N LYS A 110 8.64 -7.84 -4.65
CA LYS A 110 8.98 -9.23 -4.30
C LYS A 110 7.88 -9.95 -3.55
N GLY A 111 7.14 -9.23 -2.72
CA GLY A 111 6.03 -9.76 -1.96
C GLY A 111 5.77 -8.95 -0.71
N MET A 112 4.59 -9.17 -0.14
CA MET A 112 4.15 -8.59 1.11
C MET A 112 4.03 -9.69 2.18
N TYR A 113 4.28 -9.33 3.43
CA TYR A 113 4.08 -10.19 4.59
C TYR A 113 3.50 -9.37 5.75
N ILE A 114 2.60 -9.99 6.51
CA ILE A 114 1.95 -9.35 7.66
C ILE A 114 2.20 -10.20 8.88
N ARG A 115 2.61 -9.54 9.96
CA ARG A 115 2.69 -10.15 11.28
C ARG A 115 1.51 -9.68 12.11
N ASN A 116 0.47 -10.50 12.18
CA ASN A 116 -0.74 -10.25 12.95
C ASN A 116 -1.11 -11.40 13.90
N ASP A 117 -0.25 -12.42 14.04
CA ASP A 117 -0.50 -13.58 14.90
C ASP A 117 -0.81 -13.19 16.35
N HIS A 118 -0.16 -12.14 16.86
CA HIS A 118 -0.36 -11.64 18.22
C HIS A 118 -1.78 -11.09 18.45
N LEU A 119 -2.45 -10.58 17.41
CA LEU A 119 -3.82 -10.06 17.51
C LEU A 119 -4.85 -11.16 17.82
N ASN A 120 -4.50 -12.43 17.61
CA ASN A 120 -5.38 -13.57 17.89
C ASN A 120 -5.17 -14.17 19.28
N THR A 121 -4.31 -13.58 20.11
CA THR A 121 -4.08 -14.05 21.49
C THR A 121 -4.87 -13.20 22.48
N ASP A 122 -5.68 -13.84 23.33
CA ASP A 122 -6.58 -13.13 24.27
C ASP A 122 -5.83 -12.16 25.20
N ASN A 123 -4.57 -12.46 25.53
CA ASN A 123 -3.73 -11.68 26.43
C ASN A 123 -2.78 -10.67 25.77
N HIS A 124 -2.86 -10.47 24.44
CA HIS A 124 -1.91 -9.61 23.74
C HIS A 124 -1.87 -8.17 24.28
N LYS A 125 -3.05 -7.65 24.68
CA LYS A 125 -3.20 -6.33 25.31
C LYS A 125 -2.48 -6.25 26.66
N GLU A 126 -2.51 -7.34 27.43
CA GLU A 126 -1.84 -7.41 28.73
C GLU A 126 -0.33 -7.65 28.59
N MET A 127 0.10 -8.31 27.52
CA MET A 127 1.51 -8.53 27.19
C MET A 127 2.20 -7.28 26.61
N GLY A 128 1.45 -6.20 26.36
CA GLY A 128 1.98 -4.93 25.84
C GLY A 128 2.29 -4.95 24.34
N SER A 129 1.77 -5.91 23.57
CA SER A 129 1.93 -5.92 22.12
C SER A 129 0.99 -4.89 21.46
N THR A 130 1.39 -4.35 20.31
CA THR A 130 0.54 -3.45 19.51
C THR A 130 -0.79 -4.13 19.13
N ASP A 131 -1.84 -3.33 19.04
CA ASP A 131 -3.17 -3.66 18.51
C ASP A 131 -3.23 -3.66 16.97
N HIS A 132 -2.15 -3.28 16.30
CA HIS A 132 -1.99 -3.36 14.85
C HIS A 132 -1.04 -4.49 14.42
N GLY A 133 -1.29 -5.03 13.24
CA GLY A 133 -0.42 -5.96 12.53
C GLY A 133 0.70 -5.20 11.82
N ILE A 134 1.90 -5.78 11.78
CA ILE A 134 3.03 -5.14 11.10
C ILE A 134 2.99 -5.54 9.62
N VAL A 135 2.81 -4.56 8.73
CA VAL A 135 2.88 -4.74 7.28
C VAL A 135 4.32 -4.58 6.80
N ARG A 136 4.82 -5.57 6.05
CA ARG A 136 6.14 -5.56 5.42
C ARG A 136 6.01 -5.77 3.92
N ALA A 137 6.55 -4.85 3.14
CA ALA A 137 6.79 -5.02 1.71
C ALA A 137 8.27 -5.31 1.45
N THR A 138 8.57 -6.19 0.49
CA THR A 138 9.93 -6.41 0.00
C THR A 138 10.02 -6.01 -1.46
N PHE A 139 11.07 -5.28 -1.81
CA PHE A 139 11.40 -4.88 -3.18
C PHE A 139 12.85 -5.24 -3.49
N GLU A 140 13.15 -5.50 -4.75
CA GLU A 140 14.51 -5.75 -5.22
C GLU A 140 14.89 -4.77 -6.33
N TYR A 141 16.14 -4.29 -6.32
CA TYR A 141 16.62 -3.41 -7.39
C TYR A 141 16.68 -4.19 -8.70
N ARG A 142 15.86 -3.78 -9.66
CA ARG A 142 15.74 -4.40 -10.98
C ARG A 142 15.10 -3.42 -11.95
N PRO A 143 15.87 -2.53 -12.58
CA PRO A 143 15.33 -1.60 -13.58
C PRO A 143 14.63 -2.30 -14.75
N ALA A 144 13.71 -1.60 -15.44
CA ALA A 144 12.87 -2.12 -16.54
C ALA A 144 13.51 -2.15 -17.93
#